data_AF-A0A2V8L5M0-F1
#
_entry.id   AF-A0A2V8L5M0-F1
#
_cell.length_a   1.000
_cell.length_b   1.000
_cell.length_c   1.000
_cell.angle_alpha   90.00
_cell.angle_beta   90.00
_cell.angle_gamma   90.00
#
_symmetry.space_group_name_H-M   'P 1'
#
loop_
_entity.id
_entity.type
_entity.pdbx_description
1 polymer ?
#
loop_
_entity_poly.entity_id
_entity_poly.type
_entity_poly.pdbx_seq_one_letter_code
_entity_poly.pdbx_strand_id
1 'polypeptide(L)'
;MKPIVFSLLILAALAAARPKEMFTGTITDNMCALADHSRMRMGSNDAECTIACVSAHGALYVLYDGKEAYTLSDQQTPEKFAGKKVTVTGTLDPKTKTIQVDSIAAAK
;
A
#
# COMPACT_ATOMS: atom_id res chain seq x y z
N MET A 1 53.47 10.87 23.87
CA MET A 1 52.11 11.35 23.57
C MET A 1 52.05 11.64 22.08
N LYS A 2 51.45 10.76 21.26
CA LYS A 2 51.35 10.91 19.81
C LYS A 2 49.86 10.82 19.44
N PRO A 3 49.29 11.81 18.74
CA PRO A 3 47.85 11.83 18.50
C PRO A 3 47.50 10.77 17.45
N ILE A 4 46.60 9.87 17.82
CA ILE A 4 45.98 8.91 16.90
C ILE A 4 44.99 9.70 16.05
N VAL A 5 45.34 9.92 14.79
CA VAL A 5 44.44 10.51 13.79
C VAL A 5 43.46 9.41 13.35
N PHE A 6 42.25 9.42 13.91
CA PHE A 6 41.14 8.60 13.45
C PHE A 6 40.59 9.21 12.15
N SER A 7 41.02 8.69 11.00
CA SER A 7 40.40 8.99 9.70
C SER A 7 39.00 8.37 9.66
N LEU A 8 37.98 9.22 9.73
CA LEU A 8 36.57 8.85 9.58
C LEU A 8 36.25 8.70 8.08
N LEU A 9 36.27 7.46 7.57
CA LEU A 9 35.77 7.12 6.24
C LEU A 9 34.23 7.27 6.25
N ILE A 10 33.73 8.37 5.71
CA ILE A 10 32.30 8.57 5.47
C ILE A 10 31.92 7.74 4.26
N LEU A 11 31.38 6.54 4.48
CA LEU A 11 30.81 5.71 3.43
C LEU A 11 29.45 6.30 3.05
N ALA A 12 29.41 7.11 1.99
CA ALA A 12 28.17 7.59 1.41
C ALA A 12 27.39 6.39 0.83
N ALA A 13 26.41 5.88 1.58
CA ALA A 13 25.49 4.88 1.09
C ALA A 13 24.58 5.51 0.03
N LEU A 14 24.87 5.25 -1.25
CA LEU A 14 23.90 5.51 -2.32
C LEU A 14 22.72 4.56 -2.10
N ALA A 15 21.60 5.08 -1.60
CA ALA A 15 20.35 4.34 -1.62
C ALA A 15 19.95 4.13 -3.08
N ALA A 16 20.13 2.90 -3.59
CA ALA A 16 19.63 2.54 -4.91
C ALA A 16 18.11 2.67 -4.91
N ALA A 17 17.58 3.57 -5.74
CA ALA A 17 16.14 3.69 -5.95
C ALA A 17 15.63 2.36 -6.54
N ARG A 18 14.66 1.74 -5.88
CA ARG A 18 14.03 0.51 -6.36
C ARG A 18 13.21 0.82 -7.62
N PRO A 19 13.09 -0.15 -8.55
CA PRO A 19 12.30 0.05 -9.75
C PRO A 19 10.82 0.30 -9.42
N LYS A 20 10.14 1.03 -10.32
CA LYS A 20 8.69 1.16 -10.31
C LYS A 20 8.07 -0.04 -11.01
N GLU A 21 6.97 -0.52 -10.45
CA GLU A 21 6.22 -1.67 -10.90
C GLU A 21 4.74 -1.32 -10.99
N MET A 22 3.98 -2.13 -11.74
CA MET A 22 2.53 -2.01 -11.85
C MET A 22 1.86 -3.18 -11.13
N PHE A 23 0.99 -2.86 -10.18
CA PHE A 23 0.22 -3.82 -9.39
C PHE A 23 -1.24 -3.69 -9.78
N THR A 24 -1.90 -4.79 -10.15
CA THR A 24 -3.32 -4.78 -10.51
C THR A 24 -4.10 -5.59 -9.51
N GLY A 25 -5.17 -5.02 -8.97
CA GLY A 25 -5.95 -5.64 -7.91
C GLY A 25 -7.17 -4.82 -7.52
N THR A 26 -7.91 -5.29 -6.54
CA THR A 26 -9.09 -4.61 -5.99
C THR A 26 -8.68 -3.78 -4.78
N ILE A 27 -9.16 -2.54 -4.70
CA ILE A 27 -9.02 -1.74 -3.47
C ILE A 27 -10.00 -2.25 -2.42
N THR A 28 -9.47 -2.64 -1.26
CA THR A 28 -10.20 -3.09 -0.08
C THR A 28 -9.54 -2.51 1.18
N ASP A 29 -9.99 -2.91 2.36
CA ASP A 29 -9.38 -2.62 3.66
C ASP A 29 -8.53 -3.79 4.18
N ASN A 30 -7.57 -3.49 5.06
CA ASN A 30 -6.69 -4.50 5.65
C ASN A 30 -7.39 -5.48 6.62
N MET A 31 -8.59 -5.16 7.10
CA MET A 31 -9.39 -6.06 7.93
C MET A 31 -10.14 -7.10 7.08
N CYS A 32 -10.42 -6.76 5.82
CA CYS A 32 -10.98 -7.62 4.78
C CYS A 32 -9.96 -7.78 3.63
N ALA A 33 -8.72 -8.13 3.97
CA ALA A 33 -7.57 -8.10 3.05
C ALA A 33 -7.71 -8.99 1.80
N LEU A 34 -8.59 -9.99 1.81
CA LEU A 34 -8.89 -10.85 0.65
C LEU A 34 -10.04 -10.32 -0.21
N ALA A 35 -10.47 -9.08 0.02
CA ALA A 35 -11.66 -8.47 -0.59
C ALA A 35 -12.94 -9.31 -0.43
N ASP A 36 -13.06 -10.02 0.70
CA ASP A 36 -14.26 -10.77 1.09
C ASP A 36 -14.98 -10.05 2.23
N HIS A 37 -16.01 -9.28 1.89
CA HIS A 37 -16.88 -8.57 2.83
C HIS A 37 -18.16 -9.35 3.17
N SER A 38 -18.23 -10.65 2.88
CA SER A 38 -19.44 -11.44 3.17
C SER A 38 -19.73 -11.58 4.68
N ARG A 39 -18.70 -11.51 5.51
CA ARG A 39 -18.80 -11.67 6.98
C ARG A 39 -18.94 -10.35 7.74
N MET A 40 -18.62 -9.23 7.10
CA MET A 40 -18.70 -7.90 7.68
C MET A 40 -19.29 -6.95 6.65
N ARG A 41 -20.48 -6.41 6.93
CA ARG A 41 -21.18 -5.49 6.04
C ARG A 41 -21.54 -4.19 6.74
N MET A 42 -20.60 -3.25 6.69
CA MET A 42 -20.78 -1.89 7.20
C MET A 42 -21.37 -0.93 6.15
N GLY A 43 -22.14 -1.45 5.19
CA GLY A 43 -22.70 -0.69 4.08
C GLY A 43 -23.47 -1.60 3.11
N SER A 44 -24.00 -1.00 2.04
CA SER A 44 -24.84 -1.69 1.06
C SER A 44 -24.04 -2.55 0.07
N ASN A 45 -22.75 -2.24 -0.09
CA ASN A 45 -21.83 -2.92 -0.98
C ASN A 45 -20.40 -2.88 -0.40
N ASP A 46 -19.48 -3.62 -1.02
CA ASP A 46 -18.10 -3.77 -0.57
C ASP A 46 -17.36 -2.42 -0.52
N ALA A 47 -17.64 -1.50 -1.45
CA ALA A 47 -17.05 -0.16 -1.45
C ALA A 47 -17.47 0.64 -0.21
N GLU A 48 -18.77 0.71 0.07
CA GLU A 48 -19.30 1.36 1.28
C GLU A 48 -18.75 0.70 2.55
N CYS A 49 -18.66 -0.63 2.57
CA CYS A 49 -18.10 -1.36 3.71
C CYS A 49 -16.64 -0.99 3.97
N THR A 50 -15.79 -0.98 2.93
CA THR A 50 -14.39 -0.58 3.05
C THR A 50 -14.25 0.86 3.54
N ILE A 51 -14.99 1.80 2.96
CA ILE A 51 -14.94 3.22 3.35
C ILE A 51 -15.36 3.39 4.82
N ALA A 52 -16.45 2.73 5.22
CA ALA A 52 -16.91 2.76 6.60
C ALA A 52 -15.89 2.13 7.56
N CYS A 53 -15.22 1.05 7.17
CA CYS A 53 -14.19 0.40 7.98
C CYS A 53 -12.98 1.33 8.20
N VAL A 54 -12.49 1.99 7.15
CA VAL A 54 -11.42 2.98 7.24
C VAL A 54 -11.82 4.13 8.16
N SER A 55 -13.02 4.69 7.97
CA SER A 55 -13.50 5.83 8.75
C SER A 55 -13.80 5.51 10.21
N ALA A 56 -14.41 4.36 10.51
CA ALA A 56 -14.92 4.05 11.85
C ALA A 56 -13.91 3.26 12.71
N HIS A 57 -13.00 2.51 12.06
CA HIS A 57 -12.07 1.62 12.74
C HIS A 57 -10.60 1.94 12.46
N GLY A 58 -10.30 2.96 11.64
CA GLY A 58 -8.93 3.29 11.27
C GLY A 58 -8.26 2.17 10.47
N ALA A 59 -9.05 1.37 9.75
CA ALA A 59 -8.51 0.40 8.80
C ALA A 59 -7.71 1.14 7.70
N LEU A 60 -6.81 0.41 7.04
CA LEU A 60 -5.99 0.94 5.97
C LEU A 60 -6.48 0.42 4.62
N TYR A 61 -6.47 1.27 3.61
CA TYR A 61 -6.63 0.88 2.21
C TYR A 61 -5.47 -0.01 1.77
N VAL A 62 -5.82 -1.13 1.17
CA VAL A 62 -4.90 -2.10 0.60
C VAL A 62 -5.31 -2.44 -0.83
N LEU A 63 -4.35 -2.89 -1.63
CA LEU A 63 -4.59 -3.51 -2.93
C LEU A 63 -4.51 -5.03 -2.79
N TYR A 64 -5.62 -5.72 -3.05
CA TYR A 64 -5.63 -7.18 -3.14
C TYR A 64 -5.48 -7.63 -4.60
N ASP A 65 -4.39 -8.31 -4.94
CA ASP A 65 -4.09 -8.74 -6.32
C ASP A 65 -4.76 -10.07 -6.72
N GLY A 66 -5.53 -10.67 -5.81
CA GLY A 66 -6.11 -12.02 -5.95
C GLY A 66 -5.31 -13.12 -5.24
N LYS A 67 -4.17 -12.79 -4.63
CA LYS A 67 -3.30 -13.69 -3.87
C LYS A 67 -2.82 -13.05 -2.57
N GLU A 68 -2.34 -11.82 -2.64
CA GLU A 68 -1.80 -11.06 -1.54
C GLU A 68 -2.41 -9.66 -1.47
N ALA A 69 -2.44 -9.11 -0.26
CA ALA A 69 -2.83 -7.73 -0.01
C ALA A 69 -1.59 -6.89 0.28
N TYR A 70 -1.53 -5.71 -0.35
CA TYR A 70 -0.45 -4.75 -0.18
C TYR A 70 -0.99 -3.46 0.40
N THR A 71 -0.41 -3.00 1.51
CA THR A 71 -0.76 -1.68 2.07
C THR A 71 -0.35 -0.59 1.10
N LEU A 72 -1.23 0.37 0.86
CA LEU A 72 -0.92 1.52 0.02
C LEU A 72 -0.36 2.63 0.89
N SER A 73 0.74 3.26 0.49
CA SER A 73 1.26 4.44 1.21
C SER A 73 0.29 5.63 1.14
N ASP A 74 -0.47 5.72 0.05
CA ASP A 74 -1.58 6.66 -0.10
C ASP A 74 -2.85 6.07 0.54
N GLN A 75 -3.37 6.76 1.55
CA GLN A 75 -4.56 6.36 2.31
C GLN A 75 -5.76 7.30 2.07
N GLN A 76 -5.71 8.12 1.01
CA GLN A 76 -6.78 9.06 0.65
C GLN A 76 -7.31 8.79 -0.76
N THR A 77 -6.43 8.73 -1.77
CA THR A 77 -6.85 8.51 -3.17
C THR A 77 -7.57 7.18 -3.41
N PRO A 78 -7.22 6.05 -2.76
CA PRO A 78 -7.90 4.78 -2.97
C PRO A 78 -9.40 4.77 -2.66
N GLU A 79 -9.89 5.69 -1.82
CA GLU A 79 -11.29 5.78 -1.41
C GLU A 79 -12.26 5.78 -2.61
N LYS A 80 -11.99 6.60 -3.63
CA LYS A 80 -12.82 6.69 -4.85
C LYS A 80 -12.84 5.39 -5.69
N PHE A 81 -11.91 4.50 -5.39
CA PHE A 81 -11.73 3.20 -6.03
C PHE A 81 -12.10 2.03 -5.12
N ALA A 82 -12.62 2.25 -3.91
CA ALA A 82 -13.03 1.18 -3.01
C ALA A 82 -13.94 0.16 -3.72
N GLY A 83 -13.65 -1.13 -3.54
CA GLY A 83 -14.34 -2.25 -4.20
C GLY A 83 -14.08 -2.38 -5.71
N LYS A 84 -13.28 -1.49 -6.32
CA LYS A 84 -12.99 -1.51 -7.76
C LYS A 84 -11.61 -2.07 -8.05
N LYS A 85 -11.49 -2.66 -9.24
CA LYS A 85 -10.21 -3.10 -9.79
C LYS A 85 -9.42 -1.90 -10.36
N VAL A 86 -8.17 -1.77 -9.96
CA VAL A 86 -7.26 -0.69 -10.35
C VAL A 86 -5.90 -1.24 -10.75
N THR A 87 -5.13 -0.41 -11.45
CA THR A 87 -3.69 -0.56 -11.59
C THR A 87 -3.01 0.54 -10.79
N VAL A 88 -2.18 0.15 -9.83
CA VAL A 88 -1.32 1.01 -9.03
C VAL A 88 0.08 0.97 -9.62
N THR A 89 0.63 2.13 -9.98
CA THR A 89 2.06 2.24 -10.28
C THR A 89 2.77 2.72 -9.03
N GLY A 90 3.87 2.06 -8.66
CA GLY A 90 4.63 2.41 -7.46
C GLY A 90 5.80 1.49 -7.22
N THR A 91 6.39 1.57 -6.02
CA THR A 91 7.53 0.74 -5.63
C THR A 91 7.16 -0.11 -4.42
N LEU A 92 7.37 -1.43 -4.51
CA LEU A 92 7.10 -2.34 -3.40
C LEU A 92 8.23 -2.31 -2.37
N ASP A 93 7.83 -2.23 -1.10
CA ASP A 93 8.66 -2.67 0.00
C ASP A 93 8.32 -4.09 0.44
N PRO A 94 9.13 -5.11 0.06
CA PRO A 94 8.79 -6.51 0.32
C PRO A 94 8.90 -6.86 1.81
N LYS A 95 9.61 -6.05 2.61
CA LYS A 95 9.71 -6.26 4.06
C LYS A 95 8.39 -5.95 4.77
N THR A 96 7.71 -4.90 4.32
CA THR A 96 6.48 -4.37 4.94
C THR A 96 5.23 -4.65 4.12
N LYS A 97 5.39 -5.22 2.91
CA LYS A 97 4.34 -5.37 1.90
C LYS A 97 3.59 -4.07 1.60
N THR A 98 4.31 -2.95 1.63
CA THR A 98 3.75 -1.63 1.33
C THR A 98 4.16 -1.19 -0.07
N ILE A 99 3.19 -0.80 -0.89
CA ILE A 99 3.44 -0.13 -2.17
C ILE A 99 3.53 1.37 -1.89
N GLN A 100 4.69 1.94 -2.15
CA GLN A 100 4.86 3.39 -2.25
C GLN A 100 4.18 3.84 -3.55
N VAL A 101 2.99 4.42 -3.42
CA VAL A 101 2.09 4.75 -4.53
C VAL A 101 2.59 5.99 -5.26
N ASP A 102 2.81 5.86 -6.57
CA ASP A 102 2.98 7.01 -7.46
C ASP A 102 1.68 7.42 -8.13
N SER A 103 0.86 6.44 -8.57
CA SER A 103 -0.41 6.70 -9.23
C SER A 103 -1.38 5.52 -9.12
N ILE A 104 -2.68 5.82 -9.20
CA ILE A 104 -3.77 4.84 -9.20
C ILE A 104 -4.71 5.18 -10.35
N ALA A 105 -4.98 4.20 -11.21
CA ALA A 105 -5.93 4.30 -12.31
C ALA A 105 -6.89 3.12 -12.31
N ALA A 106 -8.12 3.30 -12.81
CA ALA A 106 -9.02 2.18 -13.06
C ALA A 106 -8.35 1.18 -14.00
N ALA A 107 -8.49 -0.12 -13.70
CA ALA A 107 -7.99 -1.16 -14.59
C ALA A 107 -8.79 -1.14 -15.91
N LYS A 108 -8.11 -1.42 -17.03
CA LYS A 108 -8.75 -1.63 -18.33
C LYS A 108 -9.40 -3.01 -18.43
#